data_AF-A0A974HVE0-F1
#
_entry.id   AF-A0A974HVE0-F1
#
_cell.length_a   1.000
_cell.length_b   1.000
_cell.length_c   1.000
_cell.angle_alpha   90.00
_cell.angle_beta   90.00
_cell.angle_gamma   90.00
#
_symmetry.space_group_name_H-M   'P 1'
#
loop_
_entity.id
_entity.type
_entity.pdbx_description
1 polymer ?
#
loop_
_entity_poly.entity_id
_entity_poly.type
_entity_poly.pdbx_seq_one_letter_code
_entity_poly.pdbx_strand_id
1 'polypeptide(L)'
;MYLFIALCVSGIALCSAPPSPGASRNNKEKHRSGENIKLVDYNINYEESIDIRKYEELHDYYDHEPKEVHTLTPLNKKSGLLTNQGTENPITLPSIPKPSEHSLFGSMTEQGLPICLVCACIGTSVYCDDVDLNGIPPLPKDTAYLYARFNRITRINNNDFKGLNKLKRVDLSSNFLSKIDDDAIHFLPSLQELILSENQLKALPELPSSLTRLDVQYNQLQSSGIQTDAFKDLTSLEYLYLSNNKLDYIPVPLPYSLRSLHLQNNNIQTMNLETFCESRDLTFIRRNLEDIRMDDNPINLSKFVHGYFCLVRLPTGSYY
;
A
#
# COMPACT_ATOMS: atom_id res chain seq x y z
N MET A 1 -24.27 13.53 -31.03
CA MET A 1 -23.40 14.68 -31.39
C MET A 1 -24.24 15.95 -31.23
N TYR A 2 -23.68 16.99 -30.61
CA TYR A 2 -24.27 18.29 -30.22
C TYR A 2 -25.04 18.25 -28.87
N LEU A 3 -24.45 18.65 -27.73
CA LEU A 3 -23.88 19.94 -27.29
C LEU A 3 -24.98 20.96 -26.94
N PHE A 4 -25.27 21.12 -25.64
CA PHE A 4 -25.95 22.30 -25.11
C PHE A 4 -24.96 23.13 -24.29
N ILE A 5 -24.47 24.20 -24.93
CA ILE A 5 -23.88 25.36 -24.27
C ILE A 5 -25.01 26.36 -24.12
N ALA A 6 -25.30 26.80 -22.90
CA ALA A 6 -26.12 27.98 -22.65
C ALA A 6 -25.32 28.97 -21.80
N LEU A 7 -24.82 29.98 -22.50
CA LEU A 7 -24.23 31.21 -21.96
C LEU A 7 -25.30 31.99 -21.20
N CYS A 8 -24.96 32.41 -19.98
CA CYS A 8 -25.76 33.34 -19.19
C CYS A 8 -25.28 34.77 -19.49
N VAL A 9 -26.15 35.61 -20.06
CA VAL A 9 -25.93 37.05 -20.23
C VAL A 9 -26.96 37.81 -19.40
N SER A 10 -26.42 38.73 -18.63
CA SER A 10 -27.02 39.71 -17.70
C SER A 10 -28.20 40.53 -18.24
N GLY A 11 -29.16 40.88 -17.36
CA GLY A 11 -30.02 42.06 -17.54
C GLY A 11 -31.39 42.06 -16.84
N ILE A 12 -31.42 42.44 -15.56
CA ILE A 12 -32.44 43.17 -14.76
C ILE A 12 -33.89 43.30 -15.31
N ALA A 13 -34.91 42.81 -14.57
CA ALA A 13 -36.02 43.61 -13.98
C ALA A 13 -37.19 42.77 -13.37
N LEU A 14 -37.46 43.03 -12.08
CA LEU A 14 -38.75 43.19 -11.36
C LEU A 14 -39.93 42.19 -11.46
N CYS A 15 -40.38 41.78 -10.26
CA CYS A 15 -41.75 41.35 -9.83
C CYS A 15 -42.28 40.05 -10.46
N SER A 16 -42.95 39.11 -9.80
CA SER A 16 -43.84 39.12 -8.63
C SER A 16 -44.21 37.64 -8.32
N ALA A 17 -44.50 37.31 -7.07
CA ALA A 17 -45.00 35.99 -6.67
C ALA A 17 -46.52 35.86 -6.89
N PRO A 18 -47.02 34.66 -7.19
CA PRO A 18 -48.35 34.26 -6.69
C PRO A 18 -48.41 32.76 -6.31
N PRO A 19 -49.55 32.21 -5.85
CA PRO A 19 -50.08 32.37 -4.51
C PRO A 19 -50.28 31.01 -3.79
N SER A 20 -50.34 31.04 -2.47
CA SER A 20 -50.85 29.95 -1.64
C SER A 20 -52.33 30.18 -1.27
N PRO A 21 -53.22 29.17 -1.35
CA PRO A 21 -54.48 29.13 -0.60
C PRO A 21 -54.22 28.42 0.75
N GLY A 22 -54.57 28.95 1.92
CA GLY A 22 -55.92 29.28 2.38
C GLY A 22 -56.39 28.20 3.38
N ALA A 23 -55.94 28.29 4.64
CA ALA A 23 -56.74 28.66 5.83
C ALA A 23 -57.50 27.50 6.52
N SER A 24 -57.24 27.26 7.82
CA SER A 24 -58.10 27.79 8.91
C SER A 24 -57.79 27.14 10.29
N ARG A 25 -57.52 28.02 11.27
CA ARG A 25 -57.95 28.00 12.71
C ARG A 25 -57.57 26.78 13.57
N ASN A 26 -56.92 26.90 14.75
CA ASN A 26 -57.31 27.72 15.91
C ASN A 26 -56.30 27.52 17.08
N ASN A 27 -55.88 28.63 17.71
CA ASN A 27 -55.87 28.88 19.17
C ASN A 27 -55.36 27.82 20.18
N LYS A 28 -54.23 28.09 20.85
CA LYS A 28 -54.16 28.65 22.22
C LYS A 28 -52.75 28.51 22.81
N GLU A 29 -52.18 29.65 23.20
CA GLU A 29 -51.09 29.74 24.18
C GLU A 29 -51.55 29.23 25.55
N LYS A 30 -50.66 28.56 26.29
CA LYS A 30 -50.71 28.49 27.75
C LYS A 30 -49.31 28.36 28.34
N HIS A 31 -48.95 29.38 29.12
CA HIS A 31 -47.81 29.46 30.04
C HIS A 31 -47.70 28.27 31.01
N ARG A 32 -46.45 27.82 31.28
CA ARG A 32 -45.94 27.38 32.60
C ARG A 32 -44.39 27.29 32.51
N SER A 33 -43.67 28.22 33.14
CA SER A 33 -42.97 28.06 34.44
C SER A 33 -41.92 26.96 34.44
N GLY A 34 -40.65 27.36 34.60
CA GLY A 34 -39.50 26.46 34.61
C GLY A 34 -39.40 25.58 35.86
N GLU A 35 -38.46 24.62 35.80
CA GLU A 35 -37.54 24.28 36.88
C GLU A 35 -36.55 23.19 36.46
N ASN A 36 -35.30 23.40 36.86
CA ASN A 36 -34.25 22.43 37.21
C ASN A 36 -33.56 21.59 36.12
N ILE A 37 -32.38 22.09 35.75
CA ILE A 37 -31.23 21.36 35.20
C ILE A 37 -30.79 20.31 36.23
N LYS A 38 -30.94 19.02 35.90
CA LYS A 38 -30.25 17.94 36.62
C LYS A 38 -28.89 17.69 35.96
N LEU A 39 -27.83 17.93 36.72
CA LEU A 39 -26.51 17.35 36.47
C LEU A 39 -26.64 15.82 36.47
N VAL A 40 -26.11 15.17 35.44
CA VAL A 40 -25.99 13.71 35.39
C VAL A 40 -24.56 13.37 35.80
N ASP A 41 -24.45 12.69 36.93
CA ASP A 41 -23.20 12.17 37.50
C ASP A 41 -22.57 11.10 36.59
N TYR A 42 -21.26 11.21 36.40
CA TYR A 42 -20.41 10.18 35.82
C TYR A 42 -20.23 9.03 36.82
N ASN A 43 -20.75 7.84 36.51
CA ASN A 43 -20.37 6.59 37.16
C ASN A 43 -19.61 5.72 36.15
N ILE A 44 -18.29 5.64 36.30
CA ILE A 44 -17.43 4.70 35.57
C ILE A 44 -17.32 3.45 36.44
N ASN A 45 -17.92 2.34 36.00
CA ASN A 45 -17.75 1.05 36.64
C ASN A 45 -16.59 0.32 35.94
N TYR A 46 -15.52 0.07 36.70
CA TYR A 46 -14.42 -0.82 36.33
C TYR A 46 -14.90 -2.26 36.53
N GLU A 47 -14.86 -3.06 35.47
CA GLU A 47 -14.44 -4.48 35.46
C GLU A 47 -14.91 -5.14 34.16
N GLU A 48 -13.98 -5.38 33.23
CA GLU A 48 -13.97 -6.61 32.44
C GLU A 48 -12.57 -6.85 31.84
N SER A 49 -12.21 -8.12 31.80
CA SER A 49 -10.88 -8.73 31.69
C SER A 49 -10.09 -8.41 30.41
N ILE A 50 -8.81 -8.05 30.58
CA ILE A 50 -7.81 -7.94 29.51
C ILE A 50 -7.17 -9.31 29.30
N ASP A 51 -7.28 -9.86 28.08
CA ASP A 51 -6.52 -11.03 27.63
C ASP A 51 -5.10 -10.60 27.24
N ILE A 52 -4.11 -11.05 28.01
CA ILE A 52 -2.72 -10.59 27.97
C ILE A 52 -1.90 -11.35 26.89
N ARG A 53 -2.51 -12.25 26.09
CA ARG A 53 -1.76 -13.08 25.12
C ARG A 53 -1.50 -12.45 23.75
N LYS A 54 -1.69 -11.13 23.59
CA LYS A 54 -1.53 -10.45 22.29
C LYS A 54 -0.42 -9.40 22.23
N TYR A 55 0.44 -9.33 23.25
CA TYR A 55 1.51 -8.34 23.36
C TYR A 55 2.87 -8.96 23.69
N GLU A 56 3.28 -9.95 22.90
CA GLU A 56 4.69 -10.29 22.78
C GLU A 56 5.09 -10.15 21.32
N GLU A 57 5.64 -8.99 20.99
CA GLU A 57 6.73 -8.79 20.02
C GLU A 57 7.14 -7.32 20.05
N LEU A 58 7.85 -6.97 21.13
CA LEU A 58 8.66 -5.76 21.22
C LEU A 58 9.99 -6.07 20.52
N HIS A 59 10.33 -5.38 19.45
CA HIS A 59 11.66 -5.43 18.84
C HIS A 59 12.33 -4.06 19.00
N ASP A 60 13.04 -3.91 20.11
CA ASP A 60 14.18 -3.01 20.21
C ASP A 60 15.34 -3.64 19.45
N TYR A 61 15.98 -2.92 18.52
CA TYR A 61 17.43 -2.92 18.28
C TYR A 61 17.72 -1.97 17.13
N TYR A 62 18.46 -0.89 17.36
CA TYR A 62 19.58 -0.40 16.53
C TYR A 62 20.13 0.87 17.18
N ASP A 63 21.27 0.73 17.85
CA ASP A 63 22.24 1.81 18.00
C ASP A 63 23.61 1.20 18.34
N HIS A 64 24.43 0.92 17.33
CA HIS A 64 25.88 0.81 17.48
C HIS A 64 26.59 1.24 16.19
N GLU A 65 27.35 2.33 16.29
CA GLU A 65 28.32 2.79 15.31
C GLU A 65 29.48 1.78 15.09
N PRO A 66 30.13 1.78 13.91
CA PRO A 66 31.23 0.85 13.62
C PRO A 66 32.59 1.35 14.13
N LYS A 67 33.41 0.44 14.66
CA LYS A 67 34.86 0.64 14.91
C LYS A 67 35.70 -0.13 13.89
N GLU A 68 36.81 0.47 13.49
CA GLU A 68 37.72 0.09 12.41
C GLU A 68 38.55 -1.20 12.61
N VAL A 69 38.67 -1.94 11.50
CA VAL A 69 39.83 -2.60 10.85
C VAL A 69 41.01 -3.15 11.68
N HIS A 70 41.31 -4.43 11.48
CA HIS A 70 42.70 -4.92 11.31
C HIS A 70 42.79 -6.02 10.23
N THR A 71 43.81 -5.88 9.39
CA THR A 71 44.14 -6.63 8.17
C THR A 71 44.89 -7.94 8.46
N LEU A 72 44.72 -8.94 7.58
CA LEU A 72 45.68 -10.04 7.40
C LEU A 72 45.99 -10.23 5.90
N THR A 73 47.29 -10.30 5.61
CA THR A 73 47.97 -10.39 4.30
C THR A 73 47.88 -11.77 3.62
N PRO A 74 48.12 -11.88 2.29
CA PRO A 74 48.03 -13.13 1.53
C PRO A 74 49.35 -13.92 1.46
N LEU A 75 49.23 -15.25 1.41
CA LEU A 75 50.35 -16.18 1.18
C LEU A 75 50.79 -16.22 -0.29
N ASN A 76 52.11 -16.13 -0.47
CA ASN A 76 52.85 -16.14 -1.72
C ASN A 76 53.27 -17.58 -2.07
N LYS A 77 53.10 -18.04 -3.32
CA LYS A 77 53.83 -19.20 -3.85
C LYS A 77 54.29 -18.95 -5.30
N LYS A 78 55.62 -18.89 -5.44
CA LYS A 78 56.36 -18.91 -6.70
C LYS A 78 56.57 -20.34 -7.20
N SER A 79 56.52 -20.53 -8.51
CA SER A 79 57.38 -21.39 -9.37
C SER A 79 56.76 -21.39 -10.76
N GLY A 80 57.42 -21.26 -11.90
CA GLY A 80 58.82 -21.39 -12.30
C GLY A 80 58.77 -21.80 -13.78
N LEU A 81 59.37 -21.01 -14.67
CA LEU A 81 59.40 -21.25 -16.10
C LEU A 81 60.55 -22.22 -16.42
N LEU A 82 60.29 -23.32 -17.14
CA LEU A 82 61.31 -24.03 -17.93
C LEU A 82 60.69 -24.59 -19.22
N THR A 83 61.41 -24.33 -20.29
CA THR A 83 61.19 -24.60 -21.71
C THR A 83 61.28 -26.07 -22.09
N ASN A 84 60.57 -26.49 -23.14
CA ASN A 84 61.10 -27.42 -24.14
C ASN A 84 60.43 -27.24 -25.50
N GLN A 85 61.27 -27.18 -26.53
CA GLN A 85 60.93 -27.15 -27.96
C GLN A 85 60.57 -28.56 -28.45
N GLY A 86 59.64 -28.63 -29.41
CA GLY A 86 59.34 -29.83 -30.17
C GLY A 86 58.44 -29.49 -31.36
N THR A 87 59.01 -29.57 -32.55
CA THR A 87 58.42 -29.39 -33.89
C THR A 87 57.31 -30.40 -34.21
N GLU A 88 56.20 -29.98 -34.84
CA GLU A 88 55.49 -30.77 -35.87
C GLU A 88 54.36 -29.96 -36.57
N ASN A 89 54.15 -30.29 -37.85
CA ASN A 89 53.32 -29.64 -38.88
C ASN A 89 51.78 -29.70 -38.63
N PRO A 90 50.96 -28.89 -39.34
CA PRO A 90 49.56 -28.68 -38.99
C PRO A 90 48.66 -29.86 -39.40
N ILE A 91 47.96 -30.44 -38.42
CA ILE A 91 46.90 -31.42 -38.65
C ILE A 91 45.56 -30.71 -38.51
N THR A 92 44.81 -30.69 -39.60
CA THR A 92 43.43 -30.21 -39.71
C THR A 92 42.54 -31.01 -38.76
N LEU A 93 41.94 -30.35 -37.76
CA LEU A 93 40.94 -30.97 -36.87
C LEU A 93 39.58 -31.02 -37.58
N PRO A 94 38.89 -32.18 -37.63
CA PRO A 94 37.51 -32.25 -38.07
C PRO A 94 36.57 -31.58 -37.05
N SER A 95 35.53 -30.93 -37.56
CA SER A 95 34.46 -30.28 -36.83
C SER A 95 33.82 -31.19 -35.76
N ILE A 96 33.81 -30.72 -34.51
CA ILE A 96 33.08 -31.33 -33.40
C ILE A 96 31.57 -31.12 -33.64
N PRO A 97 30.73 -32.18 -33.64
CA PRO A 97 29.28 -32.02 -33.71
C PRO A 97 28.74 -31.44 -32.42
N LYS A 98 27.75 -30.55 -32.58
CA LYS A 98 26.89 -29.95 -31.56
C LYS A 98 26.47 -31.00 -30.50
N PRO A 99 26.61 -30.74 -29.18
CA PRO A 99 26.13 -31.69 -28.19
C PRO A 99 24.60 -31.73 -28.24
N SER A 100 24.11 -32.94 -28.45
CA SER A 100 22.72 -33.36 -28.31
C SER A 100 22.17 -32.98 -26.93
N GLU A 101 20.99 -32.37 -26.95
CA GLU A 101 20.13 -32.10 -25.80
C GLU A 101 19.73 -33.41 -25.10
N HIS A 102 20.54 -33.89 -24.17
CA HIS A 102 20.07 -34.82 -23.14
C HIS A 102 20.90 -34.62 -21.86
N SER A 103 20.65 -33.51 -21.16
CA SER A 103 20.98 -33.38 -19.74
C SER A 103 19.70 -33.50 -18.93
N LEU A 104 19.46 -34.73 -18.49
CA LEU A 104 19.00 -35.21 -17.18
C LEU A 104 18.47 -34.21 -16.12
N PHE A 105 17.63 -33.25 -16.51
CA PHE A 105 16.61 -32.64 -15.66
C PHE A 105 15.34 -32.60 -16.49
N GLY A 106 14.43 -33.52 -16.18
CA GLY A 106 13.18 -33.69 -16.91
C GLY A 106 12.35 -32.42 -16.92
N SER A 107 11.76 -32.13 -18.08
CA SER A 107 10.37 -31.70 -18.25
C SER A 107 9.72 -31.20 -16.95
N MET A 108 9.75 -29.88 -16.74
CA MET A 108 9.02 -29.22 -15.67
C MET A 108 7.53 -29.54 -15.82
N THR A 109 7.04 -30.35 -14.90
CA THR A 109 5.67 -30.83 -14.82
C THR A 109 4.71 -29.67 -14.56
N GLU A 110 3.47 -29.79 -15.04
CA GLU A 110 2.31 -28.95 -14.67
C GLU A 110 1.92 -29.02 -13.16
N GLN A 111 2.86 -29.44 -12.31
CA GLN A 111 2.81 -29.49 -10.86
C GLN A 111 4.02 -28.68 -10.38
N GLY A 112 3.79 -27.47 -9.88
CA GLY A 112 4.82 -26.49 -9.52
C GLY A 112 5.71 -26.88 -8.34
N LEU A 113 6.63 -27.82 -8.53
CA LEU A 113 7.58 -28.27 -7.49
C LEU A 113 9.05 -28.31 -7.93
N PRO A 114 9.62 -27.14 -8.27
CA PRO A 114 11.01 -26.83 -7.90
C PRO A 114 11.11 -25.75 -6.83
N ILE A 115 10.05 -24.95 -6.63
CA ILE A 115 10.16 -23.76 -5.78
C ILE A 115 10.34 -24.11 -4.31
N CYS A 116 9.69 -25.17 -3.82
CA CYS A 116 9.85 -25.64 -2.45
C CYS A 116 11.20 -26.31 -2.16
N LEU A 117 12.11 -26.38 -3.14
CA LEU A 117 13.51 -26.76 -2.93
C LEU A 117 14.41 -25.55 -2.64
N VAL A 118 14.04 -24.38 -3.19
CA VAL A 118 14.75 -23.10 -3.00
C VAL A 118 14.13 -22.32 -1.84
N CYS A 119 12.82 -22.41 -1.69
CA CYS A 119 12.01 -21.79 -0.64
C CYS A 119 11.47 -22.84 0.33
N ALA A 120 11.04 -22.42 1.52
CA ALA A 120 10.34 -23.28 2.45
C ALA A 120 8.82 -23.20 2.22
N CYS A 121 8.17 -24.33 1.93
CA CYS A 121 6.72 -24.41 1.80
C CYS A 121 6.12 -25.11 3.03
N ILE A 122 5.27 -24.42 3.78
CA ILE A 122 4.62 -24.94 5.00
C ILE A 122 3.11 -24.69 4.89
N GLY A 123 2.34 -25.79 4.72
CA GLY A 123 0.92 -25.71 4.43
C GLY A 123 0.68 -24.97 3.11
N THR A 124 -0.08 -23.87 3.16
CA THR A 124 -0.34 -22.99 2.01
C THR A 124 0.57 -21.76 1.98
N SER A 125 1.63 -21.73 2.79
CA SER A 125 2.57 -20.60 2.87
C SER A 125 3.87 -20.95 2.16
N VAL A 126 4.40 -20.01 1.39
CA VAL A 126 5.69 -20.10 0.70
C VAL A 126 6.61 -19.02 1.24
N TYR A 127 7.74 -19.42 1.82
CA TYR A 127 8.76 -18.55 2.42
C TYR A 127 10.03 -18.59 1.58
N CYS A 128 10.31 -17.48 0.91
CA CYS A 128 11.43 -17.25 0.00
C CYS A 128 12.25 -16.03 0.43
N ASP A 129 12.30 -15.70 1.72
CA ASP A 129 13.07 -14.55 2.19
C ASP A 129 14.57 -14.76 1.96
N ASP A 130 15.27 -13.75 1.42
CA ASP A 130 16.73 -13.74 1.24
C ASP A 130 17.31 -14.96 0.49
N VAL A 131 16.71 -15.31 -0.65
CA VAL A 131 17.18 -16.42 -1.51
C VAL A 131 17.65 -15.96 -2.89
N ASP A 132 18.02 -14.67 -3.01
CA ASP A 132 18.51 -14.02 -4.23
C ASP A 132 17.54 -14.13 -5.43
N LEU A 133 16.22 -14.11 -5.20
CA LEU A 133 15.24 -14.12 -6.28
C LEU A 133 15.33 -12.85 -7.12
N ASN A 134 15.44 -12.99 -8.44
CA ASN A 134 15.37 -11.87 -9.39
C ASN A 134 13.94 -11.60 -9.92
N GLY A 135 13.00 -12.48 -9.59
CA GLY A 135 11.62 -12.46 -10.06
C GLY A 135 10.75 -13.39 -9.23
N ILE A 136 9.43 -13.27 -9.34
CA ILE A 136 8.50 -14.17 -8.65
C ILE A 136 8.53 -15.53 -9.37
N PRO A 137 8.90 -16.63 -8.68
CA PRO A 137 8.95 -17.95 -9.26
C PRO A 137 7.55 -18.56 -9.41
N PRO A 138 7.35 -19.60 -10.23
CA PRO A 138 6.07 -20.29 -10.32
C PRO A 138 5.64 -20.86 -8.96
N LEU A 139 4.51 -20.38 -8.45
CA LEU A 139 3.98 -20.75 -7.13
C LEU A 139 2.98 -21.92 -7.22
N PRO A 140 2.89 -22.77 -6.18
CA PRO A 140 1.82 -23.76 -6.04
C PRO A 140 0.44 -23.10 -6.10
N LYS A 141 -0.54 -23.74 -6.76
CA LYS A 141 -1.87 -23.16 -7.00
C LYS A 141 -2.70 -22.96 -5.73
N ASP A 142 -2.35 -23.64 -4.66
CA ASP A 142 -2.96 -23.54 -3.33
C ASP A 142 -2.28 -22.54 -2.40
N THR A 143 -1.25 -21.83 -2.87
CA THR A 143 -0.56 -20.77 -2.11
C THR A 143 -1.55 -19.71 -1.64
N ALA A 144 -1.58 -19.50 -0.32
CA ALA A 144 -2.37 -18.47 0.33
C ALA A 144 -1.50 -17.34 0.89
N TYR A 145 -0.24 -17.61 1.22
CA TYR A 145 0.68 -16.62 1.78
C TYR A 145 2.02 -16.74 1.07
N LEU A 146 2.52 -15.63 0.54
CA LEU A 146 3.84 -15.52 -0.04
C LEU A 146 4.67 -14.51 0.76
N TYR A 147 5.83 -14.95 1.22
CA TYR A 147 6.85 -14.10 1.84
C TYR A 147 8.11 -14.23 0.99
N ALA A 148 8.55 -13.14 0.36
CA ALA A 148 9.77 -13.12 -0.44
C ALA A 148 10.53 -11.80 -0.26
N ARG A 149 10.80 -11.47 1.01
CA ARG A 149 11.49 -10.25 1.43
C ARG A 149 12.99 -10.33 1.15
N PHE A 150 13.66 -9.18 1.13
CA PHE A 150 15.12 -9.09 0.99
C PHE A 150 15.66 -9.83 -0.25
N ASN A 151 14.90 -9.76 -1.36
CA ASN A 151 15.32 -10.35 -2.63
C ASN A 151 15.67 -9.25 -3.63
N ARG A 152 15.88 -9.64 -4.89
CA ARG A 152 16.25 -8.76 -5.99
C ARG A 152 15.13 -8.64 -7.03
N ILE A 153 13.88 -8.80 -6.62
CA ILE A 153 12.73 -8.79 -7.52
C ILE A 153 12.52 -7.36 -8.02
N THR A 154 12.49 -7.19 -9.34
CA THR A 154 12.41 -5.85 -9.97
C THR A 154 11.04 -5.51 -10.56
N ARG A 155 10.22 -6.53 -10.84
CA ARG A 155 8.89 -6.37 -11.41
C ARG A 155 7.95 -7.51 -11.03
N ILE A 156 6.65 -7.22 -11.02
CA ILE A 156 5.57 -8.20 -10.95
C ILE A 156 4.89 -8.24 -12.32
N ASN A 157 4.83 -9.42 -12.94
CA ASN A 157 4.23 -9.65 -14.25
C ASN A 157 2.79 -10.16 -14.13
N ASN A 158 1.99 -9.94 -15.17
CA ASN A 158 0.60 -10.45 -15.26
C ASN A 158 0.43 -11.96 -15.04
N ASN A 159 1.47 -12.77 -15.25
CA ASN A 159 1.40 -14.21 -15.08
C ASN A 159 1.86 -14.71 -13.71
N ASP A 160 2.52 -13.87 -12.90
CA ASP A 160 3.20 -14.31 -11.67
C ASP A 160 2.19 -14.85 -10.63
N PHE A 161 1.01 -14.23 -10.53
CA PHE A 161 -0.06 -14.66 -9.62
C PHE A 161 -1.27 -15.29 -10.33
N LYS A 162 -1.13 -15.63 -11.61
CA LYS A 162 -2.26 -16.09 -12.42
C LYS A 162 -2.84 -17.41 -11.92
N GLY A 163 -4.12 -17.37 -11.54
CA GLY A 163 -4.88 -18.52 -11.03
C GLY A 163 -4.60 -18.87 -9.56
N LEU A 164 -3.93 -17.99 -8.80
CA LEU A 164 -3.74 -18.15 -7.36
C LEU A 164 -4.95 -17.60 -6.59
N ASN A 165 -6.11 -18.23 -6.78
CA ASN A 165 -7.39 -17.72 -6.26
C ASN A 165 -7.48 -17.73 -4.72
N LYS A 166 -6.57 -18.44 -4.04
CA LYS A 166 -6.49 -18.53 -2.58
C LYS A 166 -5.48 -17.57 -1.97
N LEU A 167 -4.74 -16.79 -2.77
CA LEU A 167 -3.72 -15.87 -2.29
C LEU A 167 -4.36 -14.77 -1.46
N LYS A 168 -3.94 -14.66 -0.19
CA LYS A 168 -4.45 -13.72 0.80
C LYS A 168 -3.42 -12.67 1.18
N ARG A 169 -2.14 -13.04 1.26
CA ARG A 169 -1.05 -12.12 1.58
C ARG A 169 0.10 -12.29 0.61
N VAL A 170 0.63 -11.15 0.16
CA VAL A 170 1.88 -11.05 -0.58
C VAL A 170 2.78 -10.05 0.14
N ASP A 171 3.93 -10.52 0.60
CA ASP A 171 4.97 -9.67 1.19
C ASP A 171 6.24 -9.75 0.32
N LEU A 172 6.51 -8.64 -0.36
CA LEU A 172 7.69 -8.40 -1.19
C LEU A 172 8.46 -7.18 -0.69
N SER A 173 8.41 -6.92 0.63
CA SER A 173 9.16 -5.82 1.23
C SER A 173 10.67 -5.96 1.03
N SER A 174 11.38 -4.83 1.03
CA SER A 174 12.84 -4.80 0.84
C SER A 174 13.29 -5.52 -0.45
N ASN A 175 12.74 -5.11 -1.58
CA ASN A 175 13.11 -5.59 -2.91
C ASN A 175 13.50 -4.39 -3.81
N PHE A 176 13.66 -4.62 -5.11
CA PHE A 176 13.93 -3.57 -6.09
C PHE A 176 12.76 -3.34 -7.05
N LEU A 177 11.52 -3.57 -6.59
CA LEU A 177 10.34 -3.45 -7.43
C LEU A 177 10.20 -2.01 -7.94
N SER A 178 10.23 -1.87 -9.26
CA SER A 178 10.08 -0.58 -9.94
C SER A 178 8.81 -0.49 -10.78
N LYS A 179 8.22 -1.65 -11.12
CA LYS A 179 7.01 -1.75 -11.92
C LYS A 179 6.15 -2.95 -11.52
N ILE A 180 4.84 -2.77 -11.54
CA ILE A 180 3.83 -3.81 -11.45
C ILE A 180 2.97 -3.69 -12.71
N ASP A 181 2.73 -4.78 -13.41
CA ASP A 181 1.82 -4.78 -14.56
C ASP A 181 0.35 -4.68 -14.06
N ASP A 182 -0.49 -3.92 -14.76
CA ASP A 182 -1.81 -3.45 -14.26
C ASP A 182 -2.75 -4.58 -13.82
N ASP A 183 -2.77 -5.69 -14.55
CA ASP A 183 -3.67 -6.83 -14.31
C ASP A 183 -3.09 -7.88 -13.35
N ALA A 184 -1.82 -7.73 -12.93
CA ALA A 184 -1.11 -8.77 -12.18
C ALA A 184 -1.74 -9.04 -10.80
N ILE A 185 -2.38 -8.03 -10.21
CA ILE A 185 -2.90 -8.08 -8.84
C ILE A 185 -4.41 -7.81 -8.79
N HIS A 186 -4.95 -7.00 -9.70
CA HIS A 186 -6.35 -6.58 -9.72
C HIS A 186 -7.35 -7.76 -9.68
N PHE A 187 -7.06 -8.87 -10.36
CA PHE A 187 -7.95 -10.03 -10.46
C PHE A 187 -7.80 -11.06 -9.34
N LEU A 188 -7.10 -10.75 -8.24
CA LEU A 188 -6.92 -11.69 -7.12
C LEU A 188 -8.08 -11.59 -6.12
N PRO A 189 -9.04 -12.54 -6.14
CA PRO A 189 -10.31 -12.35 -5.45
C PRO A 189 -10.21 -12.40 -3.93
N SER A 190 -9.16 -13.02 -3.40
CA SER A 190 -8.97 -13.22 -1.96
C SER A 190 -7.80 -12.43 -1.37
N LEU A 191 -7.14 -11.57 -2.15
CA LEU A 191 -5.97 -10.84 -1.66
C LEU A 191 -6.41 -9.78 -0.65
N GLN A 192 -5.96 -9.93 0.60
CA GLN A 192 -6.29 -9.07 1.71
C GLN A 192 -5.13 -8.13 2.04
N GLU A 193 -3.90 -8.61 1.92
CA GLU A 193 -2.73 -7.86 2.34
C GLU A 193 -1.66 -7.83 1.25
N LEU A 194 -1.28 -6.61 0.88
CA LEU A 194 -0.21 -6.36 -0.08
C LEU A 194 0.85 -5.48 0.58
N ILE A 195 2.02 -6.06 0.83
CA ILE A 195 3.15 -5.43 1.51
C ILE A 195 4.30 -5.32 0.51
N LEU A 196 4.59 -4.08 0.11
CA LEU A 196 5.58 -3.70 -0.89
C LEU A 196 6.48 -2.56 -0.37
N SER A 197 6.63 -2.46 0.96
CA SER A 197 7.46 -1.44 1.59
C SER A 197 8.93 -1.57 1.16
N GLU A 198 9.67 -0.47 1.20
CA GLU A 198 11.12 -0.46 0.87
C GLU A 198 11.40 -1.02 -0.53
N ASN A 199 10.80 -0.38 -1.53
CA ASN A 199 10.96 -0.70 -2.95
C ASN A 199 11.19 0.59 -3.76
N GLN A 200 11.08 0.54 -5.09
CA GLN A 200 11.36 1.65 -6.00
C GLN A 200 10.15 2.00 -6.87
N LEU A 201 8.93 1.72 -6.40
CA LEU A 201 7.70 1.95 -7.14
C LEU A 201 7.47 3.45 -7.32
N LYS A 202 7.13 3.83 -8.56
CA LYS A 202 6.76 5.21 -8.91
C LYS A 202 5.26 5.39 -9.12
N ALA A 203 4.55 4.29 -9.36
CA ALA A 203 3.12 4.22 -9.60
C ALA A 203 2.51 2.99 -8.93
N LEU A 204 1.21 3.07 -8.61
CA LEU A 204 0.43 1.95 -8.12
C LEU A 204 -0.35 1.30 -9.28
N PRO A 205 -0.45 -0.04 -9.31
CA PRO A 205 -1.34 -0.75 -10.22
C PRO A 205 -2.80 -0.59 -9.78
N GLU A 206 -3.74 -1.11 -10.57
CA GLU A 206 -5.10 -1.32 -10.09
C GLU A 206 -5.13 -2.36 -8.97
N LEU A 207 -5.85 -2.02 -7.89
CA LEU A 207 -5.86 -2.79 -6.66
C LEU A 207 -7.16 -3.63 -6.56
N PRO A 208 -7.10 -4.85 -6.00
CA PRO A 208 -8.29 -5.66 -5.81
C PRO A 208 -9.13 -5.12 -4.64
N SER A 209 -10.45 -5.12 -4.79
CA SER A 209 -11.41 -4.61 -3.79
C SER A 209 -11.46 -5.39 -2.47
N SER A 210 -10.87 -6.59 -2.45
CA SER A 210 -10.70 -7.45 -1.29
C SER A 210 -9.59 -7.00 -0.32
N LEU A 211 -8.75 -6.03 -0.70
CA LEU A 211 -7.67 -5.54 0.16
C LEU A 211 -8.20 -4.93 1.46
N THR A 212 -7.59 -5.35 2.56
CA THR A 212 -7.77 -4.80 3.90
C THR A 212 -6.54 -4.01 4.36
N ARG A 213 -5.35 -4.34 3.83
CA ARG A 213 -4.10 -3.63 4.12
C ARG A 213 -3.25 -3.44 2.86
N LEU A 214 -2.83 -2.20 2.64
CA LEU A 214 -1.83 -1.84 1.65
C LEU A 214 -0.66 -1.13 2.34
N ASP A 215 0.53 -1.69 2.20
CA ASP A 215 1.77 -1.11 2.72
C ASP A 215 2.75 -0.87 1.57
N VAL A 216 2.93 0.39 1.19
CA VAL A 216 3.81 0.84 0.10
C VAL A 216 4.74 1.95 0.59
N GLN A 217 5.08 1.90 1.88
CA GLN A 217 5.99 2.87 2.50
C GLN A 217 7.39 2.77 1.91
N TYR A 218 8.20 3.83 2.03
CA TYR A 218 9.59 3.84 1.55
C TYR A 218 9.69 3.43 0.07
N ASN A 219 8.92 4.11 -0.76
CA ASN A 219 8.94 3.95 -2.21
C ASN A 219 9.22 5.32 -2.87
N GLN A 220 8.96 5.43 -4.17
CA GLN A 220 9.14 6.67 -4.93
C GLN A 220 7.82 7.12 -5.56
N LEU A 221 6.69 6.78 -4.94
CA LEU A 221 5.36 7.05 -5.48
C LEU A 221 5.16 8.55 -5.62
N GLN A 222 4.79 8.97 -6.82
CA GLN A 222 4.36 10.33 -7.12
C GLN A 222 2.85 10.35 -7.22
N SER A 223 2.23 11.49 -6.94
CA SER A 223 0.77 11.61 -7.05
C SER A 223 0.25 11.35 -8.48
N SER A 224 1.06 11.62 -9.51
CA SER A 224 0.78 11.27 -10.91
C SER A 224 0.79 9.77 -11.21
N GLY A 225 1.43 8.98 -10.35
CA GLY A 225 1.49 7.52 -10.44
C GLY A 225 0.34 6.82 -9.70
N ILE A 226 -0.55 7.57 -9.04
CA ILE A 226 -1.76 7.03 -8.42
C ILE A 226 -2.94 7.46 -9.27
N GLN A 227 -3.69 6.50 -9.81
CA GLN A 227 -4.87 6.80 -10.61
C GLN A 227 -5.91 7.59 -9.79
N THR A 228 -6.65 8.47 -10.45
CA THR A 228 -7.83 9.08 -9.85
C THR A 228 -8.79 7.97 -9.44
N ASP A 229 -9.42 8.08 -8.26
CA ASP A 229 -10.32 7.07 -7.72
C ASP A 229 -9.67 5.70 -7.41
N ALA A 230 -8.33 5.59 -7.38
CA ALA A 230 -7.62 4.31 -7.12
C ALA A 230 -8.05 3.56 -5.84
N PHE A 231 -8.52 4.28 -4.82
CA PHE A 231 -8.95 3.71 -3.54
C PHE A 231 -10.47 3.69 -3.34
N LYS A 232 -11.25 4.20 -4.29
CA LYS A 232 -12.70 4.42 -4.16
C LYS A 232 -13.47 3.14 -3.89
N ASP A 233 -13.15 2.08 -4.61
CA ASP A 233 -13.87 0.80 -4.57
C ASP A 233 -13.28 -0.19 -3.55
N LEU A 234 -12.22 0.20 -2.82
CA LEU A 234 -11.57 -0.62 -1.80
C LEU A 234 -12.32 -0.55 -0.48
N THR A 235 -13.59 -0.98 -0.50
CA THR A 235 -14.55 -0.89 0.61
C THR A 235 -14.18 -1.69 1.86
N SER A 236 -13.19 -2.59 1.75
CA SER A 236 -12.67 -3.38 2.87
C SER A 236 -11.32 -2.84 3.41
N LEU A 237 -10.75 -1.80 2.79
CA LEU A 237 -9.42 -1.30 3.14
C LEU A 237 -9.45 -0.58 4.49
N GLU A 238 -8.70 -1.10 5.45
CA GLU A 238 -8.61 -0.56 6.81
C GLU A 238 -7.28 0.16 7.06
N TYR A 239 -6.19 -0.31 6.44
CA TYR A 239 -4.84 0.20 6.67
C TYR A 239 -4.20 0.61 5.34
N LEU A 240 -3.87 1.90 5.22
CA LEU A 240 -3.20 2.46 4.05
C LEU A 240 -1.92 3.19 4.47
N TYR A 241 -0.79 2.60 4.13
CA TYR A 241 0.51 3.14 4.49
C TYR A 241 1.28 3.61 3.24
N LEU A 242 1.41 4.93 3.13
CA LEU A 242 2.01 5.66 2.01
C LEU A 242 3.17 6.56 2.47
N SER A 243 3.66 6.37 3.69
CA SER A 243 4.74 7.17 4.26
C SER A 243 6.05 7.06 3.44
N ASN A 244 6.92 8.05 3.52
CA ASN A 244 8.22 8.06 2.85
C ASN A 244 8.08 7.83 1.33
N ASN A 245 7.29 8.69 0.69
CA ASN A 245 7.07 8.73 -0.74
C ASN A 245 7.22 10.17 -1.26
N LYS A 246 6.73 10.46 -2.46
CA LYS A 246 6.83 11.77 -3.13
C LYS A 246 5.45 12.30 -3.52
N LEU A 247 4.46 12.10 -2.64
CA LEU A 247 3.09 12.55 -2.89
C LEU A 247 2.96 14.06 -2.67
N ASP A 248 2.41 14.77 -3.64
CA ASP A 248 2.15 16.22 -3.58
C ASP A 248 0.78 16.54 -2.96
N TYR A 249 -0.13 15.57 -2.99
CA TYR A 249 -1.49 15.64 -2.42
C TYR A 249 -1.96 14.27 -1.92
N ILE A 250 -2.95 14.30 -1.03
CA ILE A 250 -3.64 13.09 -0.55
C ILE A 250 -4.45 12.50 -1.70
N PRO A 251 -4.30 11.21 -2.01
CA PRO A 251 -5.11 10.57 -3.05
C PRO A 251 -6.55 10.40 -2.55
N VAL A 252 -7.48 11.04 -3.24
CA VAL A 252 -8.92 11.04 -2.93
C VAL A 252 -9.71 10.40 -4.07
N PRO A 253 -10.89 9.81 -3.79
CA PRO A 253 -11.52 9.60 -2.48
C PRO A 253 -10.85 8.48 -1.67
N LEU A 254 -10.83 8.67 -0.35
CA LEU A 254 -10.36 7.68 0.63
C LEU A 254 -11.52 6.80 1.12
N PRO A 255 -11.39 5.45 1.15
CA PRO A 255 -12.50 4.56 1.51
C PRO A 255 -12.97 4.74 2.97
N TYR A 256 -14.28 4.65 3.18
CA TYR A 256 -14.92 4.85 4.50
C TYR A 256 -14.55 3.80 5.56
N SER A 257 -14.03 2.65 5.13
CA SER A 257 -13.52 1.57 5.98
C SER A 257 -12.18 1.89 6.63
N LEU A 258 -11.45 2.92 6.15
CA LEU A 258 -10.11 3.22 6.65
C LEU A 258 -10.10 3.53 8.14
N ARG A 259 -9.13 2.91 8.81
CA ARG A 259 -8.84 3.07 10.23
C ARG A 259 -7.50 3.76 10.48
N SER A 260 -6.51 3.46 9.66
CA SER A 260 -5.19 4.08 9.74
C SER A 260 -4.72 4.56 8.37
N LEU A 261 -4.23 5.80 8.32
CA LEU A 261 -3.67 6.45 7.15
C LEU A 261 -2.33 7.08 7.49
N HIS A 262 -1.25 6.54 6.94
CA HIS A 262 0.11 7.05 7.14
C HIS A 262 0.62 7.73 5.87
N LEU A 263 0.88 9.03 5.97
CA LEU A 263 1.33 9.90 4.89
C LEU A 263 2.57 10.72 5.28
N GLN A 264 3.18 10.44 6.43
CA GLN A 264 4.36 11.15 6.90
C GLN A 264 5.53 11.05 5.91
N ASN A 265 6.42 12.04 5.90
CA ASN A 265 7.55 12.13 4.96
C ASN A 265 7.09 12.07 3.48
N ASN A 266 6.26 13.02 3.08
CA ASN A 266 5.84 13.23 1.69
C ASN A 266 6.00 14.72 1.33
N ASN A 267 5.46 15.15 0.18
CA ASN A 267 5.48 16.54 -0.28
C ASN A 267 4.06 17.16 -0.28
N ILE A 268 3.19 16.73 0.63
CA ILE A 268 1.79 17.16 0.65
C ILE A 268 1.72 18.62 1.09
N GLN A 269 1.21 19.49 0.21
CA GLN A 269 1.14 20.94 0.46
C GLN A 269 -0.29 21.43 0.71
N THR A 270 -1.28 20.71 0.21
CA THR A 270 -2.68 21.16 0.20
C THR A 270 -3.64 20.04 0.57
N MET A 271 -4.77 20.42 1.15
CA MET A 271 -5.91 19.55 1.46
C MET A 271 -7.21 20.24 1.03
N ASN A 272 -8.19 19.48 0.57
CA ASN A 272 -9.50 20.02 0.18
C ASN A 272 -10.59 19.65 1.22
N LEU A 273 -11.75 20.28 1.11
CA LEU A 273 -12.91 20.04 1.99
C LEU A 273 -13.41 18.60 1.97
N GLU A 274 -13.21 17.92 0.83
CA GLU A 274 -13.71 16.58 0.56
C GLU A 274 -12.65 15.50 0.82
N THR A 275 -11.52 15.86 1.45
CA THR A 275 -10.41 14.93 1.65
C THR A 275 -10.81 13.86 2.67
N PHE A 276 -11.28 14.29 3.84
CA PHE A 276 -11.78 13.37 4.87
C PHE A 276 -13.29 13.44 5.07
N CYS A 277 -13.90 14.59 4.79
CA CYS A 277 -15.27 14.91 5.13
C CYS A 277 -16.17 14.97 3.90
N GLU A 278 -17.48 14.77 4.09
CA GLU A 278 -18.45 14.96 3.02
C GLU A 278 -18.93 16.41 3.01
N SER A 279 -18.70 17.12 1.89
CA SER A 279 -19.05 18.55 1.77
C SER A 279 -20.55 18.82 1.89
N ARG A 280 -21.40 17.81 1.63
CA ARG A 280 -22.86 17.91 1.60
C ARG A 280 -23.53 17.54 2.91
N ASP A 281 -22.82 16.89 3.83
CA ASP A 281 -23.36 16.45 5.12
C ASP A 281 -22.46 16.94 6.27
N LEU A 282 -22.86 18.04 6.90
CA LEU A 282 -22.17 18.59 8.07
C LEU A 282 -22.36 17.76 9.35
N THR A 283 -23.26 16.78 9.35
CA THR A 283 -23.47 15.84 10.46
C THR A 283 -22.61 14.59 10.33
N PHE A 284 -21.96 14.40 9.18
CA PHE A 284 -21.08 13.28 8.93
C PHE A 284 -19.88 13.31 9.89
N ILE A 285 -19.67 12.20 10.58
CA ILE A 285 -18.52 11.97 11.45
C ILE A 285 -17.81 10.70 11.00
N ARG A 286 -16.53 10.82 10.64
CA ARG A 286 -15.72 9.68 10.22
C ARG A 286 -15.11 8.98 11.44
N ARG A 287 -15.90 8.09 12.05
CA ARG A 287 -15.54 7.42 13.31
C ARG A 287 -14.46 6.35 13.17
N ASN A 288 -14.40 5.67 12.03
CA ASN A 288 -13.47 4.56 11.83
C ASN A 288 -12.02 5.02 11.74
N LEU A 289 -11.79 6.24 11.21
CA LEU A 289 -10.45 6.75 10.95
C LEU A 289 -9.85 7.30 12.25
N GLU A 290 -9.01 6.48 12.88
CA GLU A 290 -8.50 6.68 14.24
C GLU A 290 -7.05 7.21 14.25
N ASP A 291 -6.24 6.78 13.28
CA ASP A 291 -4.82 7.12 13.21
C ASP A 291 -4.49 7.76 11.86
N ILE A 292 -4.11 9.04 11.89
CA ILE A 292 -3.76 9.80 10.70
C ILE A 292 -2.44 10.49 10.97
N ARG A 293 -1.42 10.11 10.21
CA ARG A 293 -0.07 10.68 10.32
C ARG A 293 0.25 11.46 9.07
N MET A 294 0.51 12.76 9.25
CA MET A 294 0.84 13.71 8.20
C MET A 294 2.10 14.51 8.54
N ASP A 295 2.85 14.08 9.54
CA ASP A 295 4.11 14.68 9.97
C ASP A 295 5.10 14.79 8.80
N ASP A 296 6.03 15.74 8.90
CA ASP A 296 7.08 15.91 7.89
C ASP A 296 6.56 16.09 6.46
N ASN A 297 5.41 16.77 6.34
CA ASN A 297 4.89 17.34 5.10
C ASN A 297 4.88 18.88 5.20
N PRO A 298 5.01 19.59 4.07
CA PRO A 298 5.00 21.06 4.06
C PRO A 298 3.62 21.68 4.36
N ILE A 299 2.54 20.89 4.36
CA ILE A 299 1.19 21.36 4.70
C ILE A 299 1.12 21.90 6.13
N ASN A 300 0.57 23.10 6.28
CA ASN A 300 0.16 23.64 7.58
C ASN A 300 -1.33 23.32 7.80
N LEU A 301 -1.61 22.37 8.68
CA LEU A 301 -2.97 21.86 8.94
C LEU A 301 -3.91 22.94 9.48
N SER A 302 -3.42 23.95 10.18
CA SER A 302 -4.27 25.04 10.72
C SER A 302 -5.01 25.84 9.64
N LYS A 303 -4.52 25.80 8.39
CA LYS A 303 -5.16 26.46 7.24
C LYS A 303 -6.28 25.62 6.60
N PHE A 304 -6.42 24.36 6.98
CA PHE A 304 -7.30 23.38 6.33
C PHE A 304 -8.29 22.72 7.30
N VAL A 305 -8.69 23.41 8.37
CA VAL A 305 -9.62 22.89 9.40
C VAL A 305 -10.89 22.26 8.83
N HIS A 306 -11.42 22.85 7.76
CA HIS A 306 -12.63 22.35 7.10
C HIS A 306 -12.42 21.05 6.31
N GLY A 307 -11.17 20.61 6.07
CA GLY A 307 -10.89 19.31 5.44
C GLY A 307 -10.98 18.13 6.41
N TYR A 308 -10.95 18.38 7.72
CA TYR A 308 -10.86 17.34 8.76
C TYR A 308 -11.79 17.57 9.97
N PHE A 309 -12.74 18.51 9.93
CA PHE A 309 -13.65 18.79 11.05
C PHE A 309 -14.56 17.62 11.43
N CYS A 310 -14.83 16.71 10.51
CA CYS A 310 -15.65 15.51 10.72
C CYS A 310 -14.90 14.38 11.44
N LEU A 311 -13.60 14.53 11.68
CA LEU A 311 -12.78 13.50 12.30
C LEU A 311 -12.93 13.51 13.81
N VAL A 312 -12.94 12.33 14.42
CA VAL A 312 -12.93 12.17 15.89
C VAL A 312 -11.54 12.42 16.47
N ARG A 313 -10.49 12.18 15.65
CA ARG A 313 -9.08 12.38 16.01
C ARG A 313 -8.44 13.35 15.03
N LEU A 314 -7.67 14.29 15.55
CA LEU A 314 -6.93 15.24 14.72
C LEU A 314 -5.76 14.53 14.02
N PRO A 315 -5.44 14.88 12.77
CA PRO A 315 -4.24 14.39 12.11
C PRO A 315 -2.97 14.81 12.86
N THR A 316 -2.00 13.93 12.98
CA THR A 316 -0.66 14.28 13.50
C THR A 316 0.09 15.04 12.40
N GLY A 317 0.68 16.20 12.70
CA GLY A 317 1.42 17.00 11.72
C GLY A 317 1.66 18.45 12.17
N SER A 318 2.19 19.27 11.26
CA SER A 318 2.42 20.70 11.55
C SER A 318 1.13 21.53 11.51
N TYR A 319 0.96 22.37 12.53
CA TYR A 319 -0.12 23.35 12.64
C TYR A 319 0.37 24.80 12.60
N TYR A 320 1.65 25.02 12.34
CA TYR A 320 2.30 26.34 12.28
C TYR A 320 3.04 26.51 10.95
#